data_AF-A0AAE7JQE8-F1
#
_entry.id   AF-A0AAE7JQE8-F1
#
_cell.length_a   1.000
_cell.length_b   1.000
_cell.length_c   1.000
_cell.angle_alpha   90.00
_cell.angle_beta   90.00
_cell.angle_gamma   90.00
#
_symmetry.space_group_name_H-M   'P 1'
#
loop_
_entity.id
_entity.type
_entity.pdbx_description
1 polymer ?
#
loop_
_entity_poly.entity_id
_entity_poly.type
_entity_poly.pdbx_seq_one_letter_code
_entity_poly.pdbx_strand_id
1 'polypeptide(L)'
;MKDIDDIFDIRSLAEKLFSVMNEIGKGIPSNVTPEDIKDIALFHSKGAAAAGVASGWVPGFGGAIATATIAGFVWGMYLRINNKIGLSISKNILKTLAGGIVANLAAFTVGAIAVTTTLPFIPIVGNVGAMVIMGGIGYAITIVSAGIYLAILTKFFQTKGGDINKMSADDLKDLAKEVIDNNDVESALKQAKKAYEKEHKE
;
A
#
# COMPACT_ATOMS: atom_id res chain seq x y z
N MET A 1 -11.35 18.04 -8.95
CA MET A 1 -10.75 16.83 -8.37
C MET A 1 -9.38 17.23 -7.83
N LYS A 2 -9.32 17.76 -6.60
CA LYS A 2 -8.10 18.39 -6.06
C LYS A 2 -7.82 18.04 -4.59
N ASP A 3 -8.41 16.96 -4.07
CA ASP A 3 -8.52 16.76 -2.60
C ASP A 3 -8.00 15.37 -2.15
N ILE A 4 -6.85 14.93 -2.65
CA ILE A 4 -6.05 13.91 -1.93
C ILE A 4 -4.73 14.61 -1.62
N ASP A 5 -4.68 15.25 -0.45
CA ASP A 5 -3.58 16.14 -0.07
C ASP A 5 -2.30 15.38 0.31
N ASP A 6 -2.40 14.07 0.61
CA ASP A 6 -1.26 13.17 0.71
C ASP A 6 -1.75 11.71 0.70
N ILE A 7 -1.27 10.87 -0.22
CA ILE A 7 -1.63 9.44 -0.24
C ILE A 7 -1.03 8.67 0.96
N PHE A 8 -0.11 9.30 1.69
CA PHE A 8 0.44 8.81 2.94
C PHE A 8 -0.43 9.14 4.17
N ASP A 9 -1.35 10.12 4.10
CA ASP A 9 -2.29 10.43 5.19
C ASP A 9 -3.49 9.47 5.17
N ILE A 10 -3.25 8.26 5.66
CA ILE A 10 -4.24 7.18 5.72
C ILE A 10 -5.50 7.57 6.51
N ARG A 11 -5.35 8.42 7.54
CA ARG A 11 -6.48 8.85 8.37
C ARG A 11 -7.41 9.76 7.56
N SER A 12 -6.86 10.79 6.92
CA SER A 12 -7.60 11.70 6.05
C SER A 12 -8.27 10.97 4.88
N LEU A 13 -7.55 10.02 4.26
CA LEU A 13 -8.12 9.17 3.21
C LEU A 13 -9.29 8.31 3.69
N ALA A 14 -9.19 7.74 4.89
CA ALA A 14 -10.27 6.98 5.48
C ALA A 14 -11.47 7.87 5.84
N GLU A 15 -11.25 9.07 6.39
CA GLU A 15 -12.30 10.08 6.63
C GLU A 15 -13.07 10.39 5.33
N LYS A 16 -12.34 10.62 4.24
CA LYS A 16 -12.95 10.89 2.93
C LYS A 16 -13.75 9.70 2.39
N LEU A 17 -13.20 8.49 2.49
CA LEU A 17 -13.92 7.27 2.10
C LEU A 17 -15.22 7.14 2.91
N PHE A 18 -15.16 7.39 4.21
CA PHE A 18 -16.30 7.26 5.11
C PHE A 18 -17.40 8.27 4.76
N SER A 19 -17.03 9.52 4.45
CA SER A 19 -17.97 10.54 3.96
C SER A 19 -18.70 10.05 2.70
N VAL A 20 -17.94 9.63 1.68
CA VAL A 20 -18.52 9.20 0.41
C VAL A 20 -19.42 7.98 0.58
N MET A 21 -19.00 6.98 1.37
CA MET A 21 -19.81 5.79 1.65
C MET A 21 -21.14 6.15 2.34
N ASN A 22 -21.11 7.06 3.32
CA ASN A 22 -22.30 7.52 4.01
C ASN A 22 -23.25 8.29 3.06
N GLU A 23 -22.70 9.16 2.19
CA GLU A 23 -23.49 9.91 1.19
C GLU A 23 -24.29 9.00 0.25
N ILE A 24 -23.75 7.84 -0.11
CA ILE A 24 -24.41 6.86 -0.98
C ILE A 24 -25.18 5.76 -0.22
N GLY A 25 -25.37 5.92 1.09
CA GLY A 25 -26.12 4.98 1.92
C GLY A 25 -25.41 3.64 2.19
N LYS A 26 -24.10 3.55 1.95
CA LYS A 26 -23.27 2.41 2.36
C LYS A 26 -22.85 2.62 3.82
N GLY A 27 -23.70 2.15 4.74
CA GLY A 27 -23.46 2.26 6.17
C GLY A 27 -22.14 1.60 6.59
N ILE A 28 -21.34 2.35 7.33
CA ILE A 28 -20.15 1.86 8.04
C ILE A 28 -20.58 1.49 9.46
N PRO A 29 -20.10 0.37 10.04
CA PRO A 29 -20.42 0.05 11.44
C PRO A 29 -20.05 1.21 12.37
N SER A 30 -20.95 1.58 13.28
CA SER A 30 -20.85 2.82 14.08
C SER A 30 -19.64 2.89 15.02
N ASN A 31 -19.01 1.76 15.32
CA ASN A 31 -17.83 1.64 16.16
C ASN A 31 -16.51 1.68 15.37
N VAL A 32 -16.57 1.87 14.05
CA VAL A 32 -15.40 1.89 13.16
C VAL A 32 -14.99 3.34 12.91
N THR A 33 -13.72 3.61 13.11
CA THR A 33 -13.11 4.94 12.98
C THR A 33 -12.06 4.97 11.86
N PRO A 34 -11.73 6.15 11.31
CA PRO A 34 -10.58 6.31 10.42
C PRO A 34 -9.26 5.81 11.01
N GLU A 35 -9.08 5.99 12.32
CA GLU A 35 -7.96 5.45 13.10
C GLU A 35 -7.83 3.92 12.97
N ASP A 36 -8.93 3.18 13.02
CA ASP A 36 -8.88 1.71 12.84
C ASP A 36 -8.28 1.32 11.48
N ILE A 37 -8.57 2.10 10.43
CA ILE A 37 -8.07 1.84 9.08
C ILE A 37 -6.57 2.13 9.00
N LYS A 38 -6.15 3.23 9.62
CA LYS A 38 -4.73 3.57 9.79
C LYS A 38 -3.98 2.49 10.55
N ASP A 39 -4.54 1.98 11.63
CA ASP A 39 -3.92 0.92 12.44
C ASP A 39 -3.77 -0.40 11.67
N ILE A 40 -4.79 -0.77 10.89
CA ILE A 40 -4.70 -1.93 9.97
C ILE A 40 -3.58 -1.72 8.96
N ALA A 41 -3.47 -0.52 8.38
CA ALA A 41 -2.43 -0.21 7.40
C ALA A 41 -1.03 -0.26 8.02
N LEU A 42 -0.83 0.35 9.19
CA LEU A 42 0.43 0.32 9.93
C LEU A 42 0.82 -1.11 10.34
N PHE A 43 -0.12 -1.93 10.80
CA PHE A 43 0.14 -3.31 11.18
C PHE A 43 0.72 -4.12 10.02
N HIS A 44 0.11 -4.04 8.83
CA HIS A 44 0.58 -4.79 7.66
C HIS A 44 1.90 -4.23 7.13
N SER A 45 2.09 -2.91 7.16
CA SER A 45 3.35 -2.28 6.74
C SER A 45 4.53 -2.67 7.63
N LYS A 46 4.32 -2.75 8.95
CA LYS A 46 5.33 -3.27 9.90
C LYS A 46 5.63 -4.76 9.64
N GLY A 47 4.59 -5.55 9.36
CA GLY A 47 4.76 -6.96 8.98
C GLY A 47 5.55 -7.14 7.69
N ALA A 48 5.24 -6.34 6.66
CA ALA A 48 5.95 -6.33 5.38
C ALA A 48 7.42 -5.89 5.55
N ALA A 49 7.69 -4.91 6.41
CA ALA A 49 9.05 -4.47 6.74
C ALA A 49 9.86 -5.63 7.36
N ALA A 50 9.31 -6.29 8.38
CA ALA A 50 9.95 -7.43 9.03
C ALA A 50 10.20 -8.59 8.05
N ALA A 51 9.22 -8.89 7.18
CA ALA A 51 9.36 -9.92 6.16
C ALA A 51 10.38 -9.53 5.08
N GLY A 52 10.45 -8.25 4.71
CA GLY A 52 11.45 -7.70 3.80
C GLY A 52 12.87 -7.96 4.28
N VAL A 53 13.14 -7.67 5.57
CA VAL A 53 14.42 -7.96 6.23
C VAL A 53 14.76 -9.45 6.18
N ALA A 54 13.79 -10.34 6.42
CA ALA A 54 13.99 -11.78 6.35
C ALA A 54 14.21 -12.30 4.91
N SER A 55 13.63 -11.64 3.91
CA SER A 55 13.69 -12.07 2.50
C SER A 55 14.96 -11.63 1.74
N GLY A 56 15.67 -10.61 2.24
CA GLY A 56 16.94 -10.11 1.68
C GLY A 56 18.10 -11.12 1.68
N TRP A 57 17.88 -12.34 2.17
CA TRP A 57 18.87 -13.40 2.36
C TRP A 57 19.05 -14.33 1.15
N VAL A 58 18.27 -14.18 0.07
CA VAL A 58 18.28 -15.10 -1.07
C VAL A 58 18.85 -14.44 -2.34
N PRO A 59 20.13 -14.65 -2.69
CA PRO A 59 20.70 -14.21 -3.96
C PRO A 59 19.93 -14.78 -5.16
N GLY A 60 19.70 -13.96 -6.19
CA GLY A 60 19.08 -14.37 -7.46
C GLY A 60 17.54 -14.52 -7.46
N PHE A 61 16.94 -14.92 -6.34
CA PHE A 61 15.47 -15.10 -6.19
C PHE A 61 14.79 -14.07 -5.27
N GLY A 62 15.57 -13.30 -4.50
CA GLY A 62 15.05 -12.39 -3.48
C GLY A 62 14.05 -11.35 -3.98
N GLY A 63 14.22 -10.81 -5.19
CA GLY A 63 13.32 -9.77 -5.72
C GLY A 63 11.89 -10.26 -5.97
N ALA A 64 11.74 -11.44 -6.59
CA ALA A 64 10.42 -12.03 -6.86
C ALA A 64 9.72 -12.50 -5.57
N ILE A 65 10.48 -13.12 -4.65
CA ILE A 65 9.97 -13.58 -3.36
C ILE A 65 9.56 -12.39 -2.49
N ALA A 66 10.36 -11.33 -2.44
CA ALA A 66 10.04 -10.10 -1.70
C ALA A 66 8.78 -9.44 -2.27
N THR A 67 8.67 -9.34 -3.61
CA THR A 67 7.48 -8.76 -4.27
C THR A 67 6.22 -9.56 -3.96
N ALA A 68 6.27 -10.90 -4.06
CA ALA A 68 5.15 -11.76 -3.73
C ALA A 68 4.76 -11.66 -2.24
N THR A 69 5.75 -11.55 -1.35
CA THR A 69 5.53 -11.39 0.09
C THR A 69 4.87 -10.06 0.41
N ILE A 70 5.35 -8.96 -0.18
CA ILE A 70 4.75 -7.62 -0.02
C ILE A 70 3.33 -7.61 -0.59
N ALA A 71 3.12 -8.16 -1.80
CA ALA A 71 1.78 -8.34 -2.36
C ALA A 71 0.88 -9.13 -1.40
N GLY A 72 1.45 -10.11 -0.70
CA GLY A 72 0.88 -10.90 0.38
C GLY A 72 0.40 -10.11 1.60
N PHE A 73 1.16 -9.10 2.03
CA PHE A 73 0.71 -8.18 3.09
C PHE A 73 -0.34 -7.21 2.59
N VAL A 74 -0.21 -6.73 1.34
CA VAL A 74 -1.13 -5.75 0.75
C VAL A 74 -2.54 -6.32 0.54
N TRP A 75 -2.70 -7.49 -0.08
CA TRP A 75 -4.06 -8.07 -0.23
C TRP A 75 -4.68 -8.47 1.12
N GLY A 76 -3.87 -8.91 2.09
CA GLY A 76 -4.32 -9.20 3.46
C GLY A 76 -4.82 -7.94 4.17
N MET A 77 -4.11 -6.83 3.99
CA MET A 77 -4.51 -5.51 4.47
C MET A 77 -5.85 -5.07 3.86
N TYR A 78 -6.01 -5.21 2.54
CA TYR A 78 -7.27 -4.87 1.86
C TYR A 78 -8.44 -5.69 2.39
N LEU A 79 -8.24 -7.01 2.60
CA LEU A 79 -9.24 -7.87 3.22
C LEU A 79 -9.66 -7.37 4.61
N ARG A 80 -8.69 -7.01 5.47
CA ARG A 80 -9.00 -6.52 6.81
C ARG A 80 -9.69 -5.16 6.79
N ILE A 81 -9.26 -4.23 5.94
CA ILE A 81 -9.93 -2.94 5.73
C ILE A 81 -11.38 -3.17 5.35
N ASN A 82 -11.63 -3.98 4.31
CA ASN A 82 -12.98 -4.27 3.82
C ASN A 82 -13.88 -4.89 4.87
N ASN A 83 -13.38 -5.91 5.59
CA ASN A 83 -14.13 -6.54 6.67
C ASN A 83 -14.47 -5.54 7.77
N LYS A 84 -13.55 -4.63 8.10
CA LYS A 84 -13.75 -3.60 9.12
C LYS A 84 -14.83 -2.61 8.72
N ILE A 85 -14.89 -2.19 7.46
CA ILE A 85 -15.89 -1.23 6.94
C ILE A 85 -17.15 -1.88 6.35
N GLY A 86 -17.31 -3.20 6.47
CA GLY A 86 -18.49 -3.93 6.00
C GLY A 86 -18.60 -4.07 4.47
N LEU A 87 -17.51 -3.93 3.73
CA LEU A 87 -17.49 -4.14 2.28
C LEU A 87 -17.18 -5.59 1.91
N SER A 88 -18.01 -6.18 1.05
CA SER A 88 -17.75 -7.51 0.49
C SER A 88 -17.10 -7.35 -0.89
N ILE A 89 -15.78 -7.55 -0.94
CA ILE A 89 -15.01 -7.56 -2.18
C ILE A 89 -14.32 -8.92 -2.31
N SER A 90 -14.49 -9.55 -3.47
CA SER A 90 -13.98 -10.89 -3.71
C SER A 90 -12.46 -10.93 -3.64
N LYS A 91 -11.94 -12.02 -3.09
CA LYS A 91 -10.50 -12.25 -2.93
C LYS A 91 -9.71 -12.10 -4.23
N ASN A 92 -10.30 -12.44 -5.38
CA ASN A 92 -9.64 -12.32 -6.68
C ASN A 92 -9.42 -10.85 -7.07
N ILE A 93 -10.43 -10.00 -6.88
CA ILE A 93 -10.34 -8.55 -7.13
C ILE A 93 -9.25 -7.94 -6.24
N LEU A 94 -9.22 -8.30 -4.95
CA LEU A 94 -8.22 -7.81 -4.01
C LEU A 94 -6.81 -8.25 -4.36
N LYS A 95 -6.62 -9.51 -4.78
CA LYS A 95 -5.32 -10.01 -5.25
C LYS A 95 -4.86 -9.32 -6.52
N THR A 96 -5.76 -9.09 -7.49
CA THR A 96 -5.46 -8.37 -8.73
C THR A 96 -5.04 -6.94 -8.44
N LEU A 97 -5.80 -6.21 -7.61
CA LEU A 97 -5.45 -4.85 -7.19
C LEU A 97 -4.11 -4.82 -6.45
N ALA A 98 -3.91 -5.72 -5.47
CA ALA A 98 -2.67 -5.79 -4.70
C ALA A 98 -1.46 -6.06 -5.60
N GLY A 99 -1.55 -7.06 -6.49
CA GLY A 99 -0.48 -7.39 -7.43
C GLY A 99 -0.17 -6.24 -8.39
N GLY A 100 -1.21 -5.63 -8.97
CA GLY A 100 -1.05 -4.51 -9.90
C GLY A 100 -0.44 -3.27 -9.24
N ILE A 101 -0.90 -2.90 -8.05
CA ILE A 101 -0.38 -1.75 -7.30
C ILE A 101 1.08 -2.02 -6.88
N VAL A 102 1.35 -3.17 -6.26
CA VAL A 102 2.72 -3.53 -5.83
C VAL A 102 3.69 -3.59 -7.00
N ALA A 103 3.30 -4.14 -8.15
CA ALA A 103 4.15 -4.18 -9.34
C ALA A 103 4.50 -2.77 -9.84
N ASN A 104 3.52 -1.86 -9.90
CA ASN A 104 3.76 -0.46 -10.29
C ASN A 104 4.66 0.26 -9.28
N LEU A 105 4.40 0.12 -7.98
CA LEU A 105 5.22 0.73 -6.92
C LEU A 105 6.65 0.18 -6.92
N ALA A 106 6.81 -1.13 -7.12
CA ALA A 106 8.13 -1.76 -7.22
C ALA A 106 8.94 -1.16 -8.38
N ALA A 107 8.32 -0.91 -9.54
CA ALA A 107 8.99 -0.24 -10.65
C ALA A 107 9.51 1.17 -10.28
N PHE A 108 8.73 1.95 -9.52
CA PHE A 108 9.20 3.23 -8.97
C PHE A 108 10.41 3.06 -8.03
N THR A 109 10.42 2.02 -7.19
CA THR A 109 11.55 1.78 -6.27
C THR A 109 12.84 1.39 -7.00
N VAL A 110 12.75 0.60 -8.08
CA VAL A 110 13.90 0.23 -8.92
C VAL A 110 14.45 1.44 -9.68
N GLY A 111 13.60 2.36 -10.15
CA GLY A 111 14.02 3.55 -10.88
C GLY A 111 14.56 4.69 -10.00
N ALA A 112 13.92 4.99 -8.87
CA ALA A 112 14.19 6.19 -8.08
C ALA A 112 14.91 5.95 -6.74
N ILE A 113 14.74 4.78 -6.12
CA ILE A 113 15.29 4.48 -4.79
C ILE A 113 16.63 3.73 -4.88
N ALA A 114 16.77 2.84 -5.87
CA ALA A 114 18.01 2.10 -6.11
C ALA A 114 19.21 2.98 -6.46
N VAL A 115 19.02 4.08 -7.22
CA VAL A 115 20.12 4.98 -7.62
C VAL A 115 20.73 5.73 -6.43
N THR A 116 19.95 5.98 -5.38
CA THR A 116 20.42 6.65 -4.15
C THR A 116 21.05 5.71 -3.13
N THR A 117 20.89 4.39 -3.32
CA THR A 117 21.43 3.35 -2.44
C THR A 117 22.51 2.60 -3.20
N THR A 118 23.64 3.27 -3.44
CA THR A 118 24.89 2.58 -3.78
C THR A 118 25.24 1.66 -2.62
N LEU A 119 24.70 0.45 -2.62
CA LEU A 119 25.13 -0.65 -1.77
C LEU A 119 26.37 -1.23 -2.45
N PRO A 120 27.61 -0.88 -2.03
CA PRO A 120 28.74 -1.66 -2.48
C PRO A 120 28.52 -3.10 -2.02
N PHE A 121 29.16 -4.04 -2.71
CA PHE A 121 29.22 -5.50 -2.53
C PHE A 121 29.52 -5.96 -1.08
N ILE A 122 28.74 -5.53 -0.08
CA ILE A 122 28.86 -5.88 1.32
C ILE A 122 27.90 -7.04 1.56
N PRO A 123 28.37 -8.20 2.03
CA PRO A 123 27.47 -9.28 2.45
C PRO A 123 26.47 -8.70 3.46
N ILE A 124 25.18 -8.75 3.11
CA ILE A 124 24.07 -8.08 3.83
C ILE A 124 23.87 -8.67 5.24
N VAL A 125 24.49 -9.81 5.55
CA VAL A 125 24.42 -10.48 6.85
C VAL A 125 24.98 -9.57 7.95
N GLY A 126 24.10 -9.11 8.85
CA GLY A 126 24.46 -8.34 10.04
C GLY A 126 24.58 -6.83 9.85
N ASN A 127 24.36 -6.30 8.64
CA ASN A 127 24.39 -4.85 8.42
C ASN A 127 23.03 -4.22 8.78
N VAL A 128 22.95 -3.62 9.97
CA VAL A 128 21.74 -2.93 10.48
C VAL A 128 21.22 -1.89 9.48
N GLY A 129 22.10 -1.14 8.83
CA GLY A 129 21.71 -0.17 7.80
C GLY A 129 21.04 -0.81 6.59
N ALA A 130 21.55 -1.95 6.11
CA ALA A 130 20.95 -2.68 4.99
C ALA A 130 19.57 -3.27 5.36
N MET A 131 19.42 -3.77 6.59
CA MET A 131 18.14 -4.27 7.11
C MET A 131 17.11 -3.14 7.21
N VAL A 132 17.51 -1.97 7.74
CA VAL A 132 16.64 -0.80 7.84
C VAL A 132 16.19 -0.31 6.46
N ILE A 133 17.08 -0.30 5.46
CA ILE A 133 16.73 0.07 4.07
C ILE A 133 15.70 -0.91 3.49
N MET A 134 15.93 -2.22 3.61
CA MET A 134 15.03 -3.25 3.07
C MET A 134 13.67 -3.26 3.78
N GLY A 135 13.68 -3.12 5.11
CA GLY A 135 12.46 -2.94 5.90
C GLY A 135 11.69 -1.69 5.49
N GLY A 136 12.40 -0.59 5.24
CA GLY A 136 11.82 0.67 4.78
C GLY A 136 11.14 0.58 3.42
N ILE A 137 11.68 -0.22 2.49
CA ILE A 137 11.05 -0.47 1.18
C ILE A 137 9.74 -1.26 1.37
N GLY A 138 9.77 -2.36 2.15
CA GLY A 138 8.58 -3.16 2.43
C GLY A 138 7.49 -2.36 3.13
N TYR A 139 7.87 -1.53 4.11
CA TYR A 139 6.99 -0.60 4.79
C TYR A 139 6.36 0.40 3.83
N ALA A 140 7.20 1.09 3.03
CA ALA A 140 6.76 2.15 2.12
C ALA A 140 5.80 1.64 1.05
N ILE A 141 6.13 0.54 0.38
CA ILE A 141 5.24 -0.05 -0.65
C ILE A 141 3.89 -0.41 -0.03
N THR A 142 3.88 -1.00 1.17
CA THR A 142 2.65 -1.46 1.81
C THR A 142 1.77 -0.29 2.29
N ILE A 143 2.34 0.72 2.94
CA ILE A 143 1.55 1.85 3.45
C ILE A 143 1.04 2.74 2.31
N VAL A 144 1.83 2.96 1.25
CA VAL A 144 1.38 3.70 0.06
C VAL A 144 0.32 2.91 -0.70
N SER A 145 0.42 1.57 -0.74
CA SER A 145 -0.65 0.72 -1.28
C SER A 145 -1.97 0.89 -0.52
N ALA A 146 -1.92 1.08 0.80
CA ALA A 146 -3.11 1.37 1.59
C ALA A 146 -3.77 2.67 1.14
N GLY A 147 -2.98 3.73 0.97
CA GLY A 147 -3.48 5.02 0.50
C GLY A 147 -4.10 4.95 -0.89
N ILE A 148 -3.42 4.28 -1.83
CA ILE A 148 -3.94 4.02 -3.18
C ILE A 148 -5.25 3.25 -3.11
N TYR A 149 -5.35 2.23 -2.26
CA TYR A 149 -6.58 1.45 -2.13
C TYR A 149 -7.76 2.27 -1.60
N LEU A 150 -7.55 3.10 -0.57
CA LEU A 150 -8.58 3.99 -0.05
C LEU A 150 -9.01 5.02 -1.10
N ALA A 151 -8.07 5.56 -1.87
CA ALA A 151 -8.35 6.47 -2.97
C ALA A 151 -9.15 5.79 -4.10
N ILE A 152 -8.80 4.54 -4.44
CA ILE A 152 -9.55 3.71 -5.40
C ILE A 152 -11.00 3.52 -4.93
N LEU A 153 -11.21 3.11 -3.67
CA LEU A 153 -12.55 2.91 -3.11
C LEU A 153 -13.35 4.22 -3.10
N THR A 154 -12.72 5.31 -2.66
CA THR A 154 -13.34 6.65 -2.63
C THR A 154 -13.81 7.04 -4.03
N LYS A 155 -12.92 6.91 -5.02
CA LYS A 155 -13.25 7.23 -6.41
C LYS A 155 -14.33 6.31 -6.98
N PHE A 156 -14.26 5.01 -6.68
CA PHE A 156 -15.26 4.04 -7.11
C PHE A 156 -16.65 4.42 -6.60
N PHE A 157 -16.78 4.78 -5.33
CA PHE A 157 -18.05 5.20 -4.75
C PHE A 157 -18.50 6.58 -5.23
N GLN A 158 -17.59 7.51 -5.51
CA GLN A 158 -17.92 8.82 -6.09
C GLN A 158 -18.42 8.73 -7.54
N THR A 159 -17.89 7.80 -8.35
CA THR A 159 -18.13 7.78 -9.81
C THR A 159 -19.12 6.72 -10.26
N LYS A 160 -19.22 5.59 -9.56
CA LYS A 160 -19.93 4.41 -10.08
C LYS A 160 -20.92 3.78 -9.12
N GLY A 161 -20.84 3.99 -7.80
CA GLY A 161 -21.81 3.49 -6.80
C GLY A 161 -22.20 1.98 -6.90
N GLY A 162 -21.49 1.22 -7.73
CA GLY A 162 -21.93 -0.06 -8.26
C GLY A 162 -21.33 -1.24 -7.50
N ASP A 163 -21.23 -2.39 -8.15
CA ASP A 163 -20.60 -3.56 -7.57
C ASP A 163 -19.17 -3.73 -8.10
N ILE A 164 -18.18 -3.41 -7.26
CA ILE A 164 -16.74 -3.51 -7.59
C ILE A 164 -16.35 -4.95 -7.96
N ASN A 165 -17.14 -5.95 -7.53
CA ASN A 165 -16.93 -7.35 -7.90
C ASN A 165 -17.21 -7.64 -9.38
N LYS A 166 -17.89 -6.73 -10.09
CA LYS A 166 -18.22 -6.85 -11.51
C LYS A 166 -17.22 -6.14 -12.41
N MET A 167 -16.23 -5.44 -11.85
CA MET A 167 -15.19 -4.79 -12.63
C MET A 167 -14.28 -5.85 -13.27
N SER A 168 -13.93 -5.65 -14.54
CA SER A 168 -12.94 -6.47 -15.20
C SER A 168 -11.55 -6.21 -14.62
N ALA A 169 -10.60 -7.11 -14.90
CA ALA A 169 -9.21 -6.89 -14.49
C ALA A 169 -8.63 -5.60 -15.09
N ASP A 170 -9.05 -5.22 -16.29
CA ASP A 170 -8.56 -4.01 -16.96
C ASP A 170 -9.20 -2.75 -16.35
N ASP A 171 -10.50 -2.78 -16.02
CA ASP A 171 -11.14 -1.68 -15.27
C ASP A 171 -10.44 -1.40 -13.93
N LEU A 172 -10.01 -2.45 -13.23
CA LEU A 172 -9.29 -2.33 -11.96
C LEU A 172 -7.87 -1.77 -12.14
N LYS A 173 -7.17 -2.20 -13.20
CA LYS A 173 -5.85 -1.66 -13.54
C LYS A 173 -5.95 -0.19 -13.91
N ASP A 174 -6.94 0.19 -14.71
CA ASP A 174 -7.16 1.58 -15.12
C ASP A 174 -7.48 2.46 -13.92
N LEU A 175 -8.34 1.99 -13.00
CA LEU A 175 -8.65 2.71 -11.77
C LEU A 175 -7.42 2.88 -10.87
N ALA A 176 -6.60 1.82 -10.72
CA ALA A 176 -5.36 1.89 -9.96
C ALA A 176 -4.34 2.82 -10.61
N LYS A 177 -4.17 2.72 -11.94
CA LYS A 177 -3.27 3.58 -12.72
C LYS A 177 -3.69 5.04 -12.63
N GLU A 178 -4.98 5.33 -12.78
CA GLU A 178 -5.50 6.68 -12.68
C GLU A 178 -5.27 7.28 -11.29
N VAL A 179 -5.46 6.51 -10.22
CA VAL A 179 -5.12 6.98 -8.86
C VAL A 179 -3.61 7.21 -8.74
N ILE A 180 -2.77 6.29 -9.23
CA ILE A 180 -1.31 6.43 -9.18
C ILE A 180 -0.84 7.68 -9.95
N ASP A 181 -1.32 7.88 -11.18
CA ASP A 181 -0.91 8.97 -12.06
C ASP A 181 -1.37 10.34 -11.56
N ASN A 182 -2.46 10.39 -10.79
CA ASN A 182 -3.01 11.63 -10.22
C ASN A 182 -2.46 11.99 -8.83
N ASN A 183 -1.55 11.19 -8.27
CA ASN A 183 -0.97 11.42 -6.95
C ASN A 183 0.55 11.41 -7.03
N ASP A 184 1.22 12.15 -6.14
CA ASP A 184 2.69 12.13 -6.04
C ASP A 184 3.17 10.88 -5.26
N VAL A 185 3.00 9.72 -5.91
CA VAL A 185 3.34 8.41 -5.35
C VAL A 185 4.83 8.27 -5.06
N GLU A 186 5.70 8.91 -5.87
CA GLU A 186 7.13 8.90 -5.63
C GLU A 186 7.49 9.64 -4.33
N SER A 187 6.91 10.83 -4.12
CA SER A 187 7.06 11.56 -2.86
C SER A 187 6.54 10.75 -1.68
N ALA A 188 5.35 10.15 -1.79
CA ALA A 188 4.77 9.34 -0.73
C ALA A 188 5.65 8.12 -0.36
N LEU A 189 6.21 7.42 -1.36
CA LEU A 189 7.16 6.33 -1.13
C LEU A 189 8.42 6.82 -0.40
N LYS A 190 8.98 7.96 -0.80
CA LYS A 190 10.15 8.56 -0.15
C LYS A 190 9.86 8.99 1.28
N GLN A 191 8.70 9.61 1.52
CA GLN A 191 8.25 10.04 2.85
C GLN A 191 8.05 8.84 3.78
N ALA A 192 7.32 7.82 3.32
CA ALA A 192 7.08 6.60 4.09
C ALA A 192 8.38 5.86 4.44
N LYS A 193 9.31 5.71 3.48
CA LYS A 193 10.62 5.11 3.71
C LYS A 193 11.41 5.91 4.75
N LYS A 194 11.49 7.24 4.59
CA LYS A 194 12.22 8.11 5.54
C LYS A 194 11.63 8.06 6.95
N ALA A 195 10.30 8.01 7.08
CA ALA A 195 9.64 7.88 8.37
C ALA A 195 10.06 6.57 9.07
N TYR A 196 10.02 5.45 8.35
CA TYR A 196 10.48 4.16 8.86
C TYR A 196 11.96 4.19 9.26
N GLU A 197 12.84 4.68 8.39
CA GLU A 197 14.28 4.74 8.67
C GLU A 197 14.60 5.61 9.88
N LYS A 198 13.89 6.73 10.07
CA LYS A 198 14.08 7.60 11.22
C LYS A 198 13.72 6.90 12.53
N GLU A 199 12.68 6.08 12.54
CA GLU A 199 12.26 5.31 13.72
C GLU A 199 13.18 4.13 14.04
N HIS A 200 14.02 3.70 13.09
CA HIS A 200 14.87 2.51 13.21
C HIS A 200 16.37 2.83 13.05
N LYS A 201 16.76 4.11 13.18
CA LYS A 201 18.15 4.54 13.30
C LYS A 201 18.58 4.45 14.76
N GLU A 202 18.95 3.25 15.18
CA GLU A 202 19.79 3.00 16.37
C GLU A 202 20.97 2.11 15.99
#